data_AF-A0A7J8MAT8-F1
#
_entry.id   AF-A0A7J8MAT8-F1
#
_cell.length_a   1.000
_cell.length_b   1.000
_cell.length_c   1.000
_cell.angle_alpha   90.00
_cell.angle_beta   90.00
_cell.angle_gamma   90.00
#
_symmetry.space_group_name_H-M   'P 1'
#
loop_
_entity.id
_entity.type
_entity.pdbx_description
1 polymer ?
#
loop_
_entity_poly.entity_id
_entity_poly.type
_entity_poly.pdbx_seq_one_letter_code
_entity_poly.pdbx_strand_id
1 'polypeptide(L)' 'MYFSSLLGNRLTGSIPGELANLRNLTSLILDNNDLFGTLPAALRNLSKIERL' A
#
# COMPACT_ATOMS: atom_id res chain seq x y z
N MET A 1 -11.96 -10.88 -5.48
CA MET A 1 -11.01 -9.79 -5.79
C MET A 1 -11.39 -8.60 -4.94
N TYR A 2 -10.50 -8.14 -4.06
CA TYR A 2 -10.72 -6.91 -3.28
C TYR A 2 -9.72 -5.87 -3.79
N PHE A 3 -10.22 -4.73 -4.25
CA PHE A 3 -9.44 -3.62 -4.78
C PHE A 3 -9.53 -2.46 -3.79
N SER A 4 -8.40 -2.01 -3.25
CA SER A 4 -8.31 -0.84 -2.38
C SER A 4 -7.54 0.25 -3.12
N SER A 5 -8.26 1.20 -3.72
CA SER A 5 -7.66 2.40 -4.33
C SER A 5 -7.86 3.60 -3.43
N LEU A 6 -6.76 4.29 -3.13
CA LEU A 6 -6.75 5.56 -2.40
C LEU A 6 -6.27 6.71 -3.30
N LEU A 7 -6.43 6.57 -4.61
CA LEU A 7 -5.96 7.52 -5.61
C LEU A 7 -6.61 8.91 -5.42
N GLY A 8 -5.78 9.95 -5.38
CA GLY A 8 -6.24 11.35 -5.30
C GLY A 8 -6.71 11.81 -3.92
N ASN A 9 -6.28 11.13 -2.84
CA ASN A 9 -6.47 11.62 -1.49
C ASN A 9 -5.28 12.51 -1.05
N ARG A 10 -5.48 13.29 0.01
CA ARG A 10 -4.38 14.03 0.67
C ARG A 10 -3.80 13.21 1.82
N LEU A 11 -3.54 11.92 1.60
CA LEU A 11 -2.94 11.09 2.64
C LEU A 11 -1.51 11.54 2.86
N THR A 12 -1.20 11.94 4.09
CA THR A 12 0.14 12.35 4.53
C THR A 12 0.69 11.34 5.54
N GLY A 13 2.01 11.19 5.61
CA GLY A 13 2.66 10.26 6.55
C GLY A 13 3.31 9.07 5.85
N SER A 14 3.88 8.17 6.65
CA SER A 14 4.49 6.93 6.12
C SER A 14 3.46 5.84 5.94
N ILE A 15 3.71 4.99 4.95
CA ILE A 15 2.88 3.82 4.70
C ILE A 15 2.94 2.90 5.94
N PRO A 16 1.80 2.53 6.55
CA PRO A 16 1.79 1.67 7.71
C PRO A 16 2.23 0.25 7.34
N GLY A 17 3.06 -0.37 8.20
CA GLY A 17 3.54 -1.74 8.00
C GLY A 17 2.41 -2.78 8.15
N GLU A 18 1.33 -2.41 8.82
CA GLU A 18 0.13 -3.20 9.06
C GLU A 18 -0.59 -3.59 7.77
N LEU A 19 -0.38 -2.85 6.67
CA LEU A 19 -0.89 -3.25 5.35
C LEU A 19 -0.35 -4.61 4.89
N ALA A 20 0.80 -5.04 5.42
CA ALA A 20 1.34 -6.39 5.18
C ALA A 20 0.44 -7.52 5.74
N ASN A 21 -0.48 -7.21 6.66
CA ASN A 21 -1.45 -8.18 7.18
C ASN A 21 -2.52 -8.54 6.15
N LEU A 22 -2.69 -7.73 5.10
CA LEU A 22 -3.61 -7.97 4.00
C LEU A 22 -3.01 -9.00 3.03
N ARG A 23 -2.87 -10.26 3.45
CA ARG A 23 -2.23 -11.35 2.67
C ARG A 23 -2.87 -11.66 1.32
N ASN A 24 -4.09 -11.17 1.09
CA ASN A 24 -4.82 -11.31 -0.17
C ASN A 24 -4.82 -10.02 -1.00
N LEU A 25 -4.03 -9.01 -0.62
CA LEU A 25 -3.86 -7.80 -1.39
C LEU A 25 -3.09 -8.11 -2.66
N THR A 26 -3.71 -7.86 -3.80
CA THR A 26 -3.11 -8.08 -5.12
C THR A 26 -2.70 -6.77 -5.79
N SER A 27 -3.35 -5.67 -5.42
CA SER A 27 -3.03 -4.34 -5.93
C SER A 27 -3.19 -3.33 -4.81
N LEU A 28 -2.20 -2.45 -4.70
CA LEU A 28 -2.21 -1.28 -3.85
C LEU A 28 -1.88 -0.10 -4.76
N ILE A 29 -2.71 0.94 -4.76
CA ILE A 29 -2.47 2.15 -5.56
C ILE A 29 -2.47 3.32 -4.58
N LEU A 30 -1.31 3.94 -4.42
CA LEU A 30 -1.09 5.07 -3.52
C LEU A 30 -0.73 6.36 -4.28
N ASP A 31 -0.78 6.33 -5.61
CA ASP A 31 -0.50 7.47 -6.48
C ASP A 31 -1.33 8.70 -6.12
N ASN A 32 -0.74 9.88 -6.35
CA ASN A 32 -1.34 11.18 -6.05
C ASN A 32 -1.76 11.31 -4.57
N ASN A 33 -0.86 10.94 -3.65
CA ASN A 33 -0.94 11.26 -2.21
C ASN A 33 0.36 11.94 -1.75
N ASP A 34 0.32 12.60 -0.60
CA ASP A 34 1.46 13.29 0.03
C ASP A 34 2.20 12.38 1.03
N LEU A 35 2.34 11.10 0.69
CA LEU A 35 3.00 10.10 1.54
C LEU A 35 4.52 10.30 1.54
N PHE A 36 5.15 10.13 2.70
CA PHE A 36 6.58 10.33 2.89
C PHE A 36 7.18 9.26 3.82
N GLY A 37 8.49 9.08 3.78
CA GLY A 37 9.18 8.04 4.56
C GLY A 37 9.50 6.80 3.73
N THR A 38 9.92 5.72 4.39
CA THR A 38 10.38 4.50 3.70
C THR A 38 9.24 3.53 3.48
N LEU A 39 9.29 2.80 2.36
CA LEU A 39 8.40 1.67 2.12
C LEU A 39 8.66 0.60 3.19
N PRO A 40 7.66 0.20 4.00
CA PRO A 40 7.84 -0.79 5.04
C PRO A 40 8.38 -2.11 4.48
N ALA A 41 9.44 -2.64 5.07
CA ALA A 41 9.96 -3.95 4.69
C ALA A 41 8.91 -5.06 4.80
N ALA A 42 7.92 -4.89 5.69
CA ALA A 42 6.79 -5.81 5.84
C ALA A 42 5.97 -5.96 4.55
N LEU A 43 5.88 -4.94 3.70
CA LEU A 43 5.17 -5.04 2.41
C LEU A 43 5.85 -6.01 1.44
N ARG A 44 7.14 -6.31 1.64
CA ARG A 44 7.84 -7.36 0.87
C ARG A 44 7.27 -8.76 1.13
N ASN A 45 6.54 -8.97 2.24
CA ASN A 45 5.88 -10.25 2.53
C ASN A 45 4.55 -10.42 1.78
N LEU A 46 4.09 -9.42 1.02
CA LEU A 46 2.89 -9.54 0.18
C LEU A 46 3.23 -10.29 -1.11
N SER A 47 3.20 -11.63 -1.02
CA SER A 47 3.54 -12.53 -2.14
C SER A 47 2.56 -12.50 -3.31
N LYS A 48 1.39 -11.88 -3.14
CA LYS A 48 0.34 -11.78 -4.16
C LYS A 48 0.25 -10.40 -4.81
N ILE A 49 1.10 -9.44 -4.43
CA ILE A 49 1.07 -8.10 -5.01
C ILE A 49 1.59 -8.15 -6.44
N GLU A 50 0.78 -7.67 -7.37
CA GLU A 50 1.11 -7.58 -8.80
C GLU A 50 1.36 -6.14 -9.22
N ARG A 51 0.78 -5.18 -8.47
CA ARG A 51 0.85 -3.75 -8.77
C ARG A 51 0.90 -2.93 -7.48
N LEU A 52 1.93 -2.10 -7.37
CA LEU A 52 2.18 -1.14 -6.29
C LEU A 52 2.04 0.29 -6.84
#